data_AF-A0AAV0RQ08-F1
#
_entry.id   AF-A0AAV0RQ08-F1
#
_cell.length_a   1.000
_cell.length_b   1.000
_cell.length_c   1.000
_cell.angle_alpha   90.00
_cell.angle_beta   90.00
_cell.angle_gamma   90.00
#
_symmetry.space_group_name_H-M   'P 1'
#
loop_
_entity.id
_entity.type
_entity.pdbx_description
1 polymer ?
#
loop_
_entity_poly.entity_id
_entity_poly.type
_entity_poly.pdbx_seq_one_letter_code
_entity_poly.pdbx_strand_id
1 'polypeptide(L)'
;MEQWRIFILDHHDYLMPFVSRINANGVCAYASRTLLFLRSNATLKPLVIELSLPGFSRRTTSSRVFLPASQGTGAALWQFAKAHVTANDSAHHQLVSHWLHTHAVVEPFIIASRRQLSVMHPIHRLLHPHFKDTMHINALARNLLINAGGILEQTLFTGEISMELSSELYKEWRFNEQALPADLLKSPAHPSGVELLFPDYPYGADGLEIWQAIKTWVTDFCTVFYKDDDSVRYDVEIQAWWSEIRNIGHGDKAHEQWWFNMTTISELVETLTTLIWIASALHASVNYGQHAYAGYPPNRPVQCQRFIPREGTPLFAEFLRDPDKFYVDMLPGRFQMTLGIALTEVLSRHTSDEVYLGCRPLNWTDNKEVKQKFKKFNDALQEIEKKIVQRNRNPELKNRCGPAKMPYKFLYPGTSNTRARGGLGAEGIPNSISL
;
A
#
# COMPACT_ATOMS: atom_id res chain seq x y z
N MET A 1 -23.90 -12.54 19.66
CA MET A 1 -23.22 -12.66 18.35
C MET A 1 -22.56 -11.34 17.92
N GLU A 2 -22.32 -10.39 18.84
CA GLU A 2 -21.89 -9.01 18.51
C GLU A 2 -20.39 -8.74 18.79
N GLN A 3 -19.50 -9.67 18.46
CA GLN A 3 -18.06 -9.38 18.51
C GLN A 3 -17.51 -9.56 17.09
N TRP A 4 -17.27 -8.44 16.39
CA TRP A 4 -16.66 -8.37 15.05
C TRP A 4 -15.24 -8.96 15.06
N ARG A 5 -15.14 -10.28 15.08
CA ARG A 5 -13.88 -11.04 15.23
C ARG A 5 -13.50 -11.82 13.98
N ILE A 6 -14.30 -11.78 12.92
CA ILE A 6 -13.99 -12.43 11.65
C ILE A 6 -13.62 -11.36 10.64
N PHE A 7 -12.43 -11.49 10.07
CA PHE A 7 -11.89 -10.63 9.02
C PHE A 7 -11.67 -11.47 7.77
N ILE A 8 -11.59 -10.80 6.62
CA ILE A 8 -11.42 -11.43 5.32
C ILE A 8 -10.26 -10.76 4.58
N LEU A 9 -9.39 -11.58 3.99
CA LEU A 9 -8.49 -11.15 2.91
C LEU A 9 -9.08 -11.76 1.63
N ASP A 10 -9.71 -10.91 0.82
CA ASP A 10 -10.46 -11.34 -0.36
C ASP A 10 -9.75 -10.96 -1.65
N HIS A 11 -9.20 -11.97 -2.32
CA HIS A 11 -8.63 -11.87 -3.67
C HIS A 11 -9.48 -12.63 -4.70
N HIS A 12 -10.74 -12.95 -4.36
CA HIS A 12 -11.60 -13.79 -5.19
C HIS A 12 -12.22 -12.99 -6.34
N ASP A 13 -13.01 -11.97 -6.03
CA ASP A 13 -13.95 -11.38 -7.00
C ASP A 13 -13.23 -10.62 -8.11
N TYR A 14 -12.17 -9.88 -7.78
CA TYR A 14 -11.43 -9.11 -8.77
C TYR A 14 -10.48 -9.98 -9.63
N LEU A 15 -9.96 -11.11 -9.11
CA LEU A 15 -9.08 -12.00 -9.89
C LEU A 15 -9.87 -13.00 -10.73
N MET A 16 -11.01 -13.48 -10.25
CA MET A 16 -11.77 -14.57 -10.89
C MET A 16 -12.00 -14.36 -12.40
N PRO A 17 -12.32 -13.15 -12.90
CA PRO A 17 -12.47 -12.89 -14.33
C PRO A 17 -11.21 -13.15 -15.16
N PHE A 18 -10.02 -13.10 -14.56
CA PHE A 18 -8.71 -13.18 -15.23
C PHE A 18 -8.04 -14.55 -15.11
N VAL A 19 -8.41 -15.38 -14.12
CA VAL A 19 -7.71 -16.64 -13.79
C VAL A 19 -7.55 -17.57 -15.01
N SER A 20 -8.57 -17.72 -15.87
CA SER A 20 -8.46 -18.58 -17.06
C SER A 20 -7.37 -18.12 -18.03
N ARG A 21 -7.30 -16.80 -18.28
CA ARG A 21 -6.30 -16.22 -19.21
C ARG A 21 -4.90 -16.32 -18.61
N ILE A 22 -4.78 -16.01 -17.33
CA ILE A 22 -3.55 -16.16 -16.55
C ILE A 22 -3.01 -17.59 -16.64
N ASN A 23 -3.85 -18.59 -16.35
CA ASN A 23 -3.42 -19.99 -16.34
C ASN A 23 -3.11 -20.55 -17.73
N ALA A 24 -3.62 -19.93 -18.81
CA ALA A 24 -3.26 -20.29 -20.18
C ALA A 24 -1.76 -20.01 -20.48
N ASN A 25 -1.12 -19.12 -19.70
CA ASN A 25 0.31 -18.78 -19.82
C ASN A 25 1.23 -19.73 -19.04
N GLY A 26 0.73 -20.89 -18.59
CA GLY A 26 1.55 -21.93 -17.94
C GLY A 26 1.87 -21.68 -16.47
N VAL A 27 1.23 -20.70 -15.83
CA VAL A 27 1.23 -20.53 -14.37
C VAL A 27 0.02 -21.22 -13.75
N CYS A 28 0.07 -21.45 -12.43
CA CYS A 28 -1.00 -22.09 -11.68
C CYS A 28 -1.58 -21.14 -10.63
N ALA A 29 -2.39 -20.19 -11.06
CA ALA A 29 -3.06 -19.23 -10.18
C ALA A 29 -4.45 -19.72 -9.75
N TYR A 30 -4.81 -19.35 -8.52
CA TYR A 30 -6.17 -19.39 -7.99
C TYR A 30 -6.63 -17.96 -7.68
N ALA A 31 -7.94 -17.76 -7.63
CA ALA A 31 -8.51 -16.62 -6.91
C ALA A 31 -8.76 -17.08 -5.47
N SER A 32 -8.25 -16.36 -4.48
CA SER A 32 -8.25 -16.83 -3.08
C SER A 32 -9.11 -15.99 -2.15
N ARG A 33 -9.64 -16.63 -1.11
CA ARG A 33 -10.30 -15.95 0.01
C ARG A 33 -9.84 -16.55 1.31
N THR A 34 -9.42 -15.72 2.26
CA THR A 34 -8.91 -16.16 3.56
C THR A 34 -9.72 -15.56 4.69
N LEU A 35 -10.30 -16.38 5.57
CA LEU A 35 -10.92 -15.87 6.80
C LEU A 35 -9.92 -15.88 7.95
N LEU A 36 -9.92 -14.81 8.71
CA LEU A 36 -9.02 -14.55 9.83
C LEU A 36 -9.87 -14.34 11.09
N PHE A 37 -9.46 -14.94 12.20
CA PHE A 37 -10.11 -14.77 13.50
C PHE A 37 -9.27 -13.94 14.44
N LEU A 38 -9.87 -12.90 15.01
CA LEU A 38 -9.31 -12.08 16.06
C LEU A 38 -9.42 -12.77 17.42
N ARG A 39 -8.29 -13.25 17.89
CA ARG A 39 -8.16 -13.87 19.21
C ARG A 39 -8.32 -12.84 20.34
N SER A 40 -8.57 -13.33 21.55
CA SER A 40 -8.63 -12.49 22.76
C SER A 40 -7.33 -11.75 23.06
N ASN A 41 -6.19 -12.25 22.59
CA ASN A 41 -4.87 -11.60 22.73
C ASN A 41 -4.55 -10.61 21.59
N ALA A 42 -5.57 -10.13 20.86
CA ALA A 42 -5.46 -9.18 19.74
C ALA A 42 -4.76 -9.69 18.47
N THR A 43 -4.30 -10.94 18.42
CA THR A 43 -3.65 -11.51 17.23
C THR A 43 -4.65 -12.10 16.24
N LEU A 44 -4.38 -11.98 14.94
CA LEU A 44 -5.16 -12.62 13.88
C LEU A 44 -4.68 -14.05 13.62
N LYS A 45 -5.62 -14.98 13.52
CA LYS A 45 -5.36 -16.39 13.15
C LYS A 45 -6.07 -16.72 11.84
N PRO A 46 -5.38 -17.18 10.79
CA PRO A 46 -6.05 -17.72 9.61
C PRO A 46 -6.85 -18.98 10.00
N LEU A 47 -8.13 -19.00 9.65
CA LEU A 47 -9.07 -20.09 9.93
C LEU A 47 -9.29 -20.99 8.74
N VAL A 48 -9.36 -20.41 7.55
CA VAL A 48 -9.69 -21.12 6.32
C VAL A 48 -9.10 -20.37 5.13
N ILE A 49 -8.68 -21.12 4.12
CA ILE A 49 -8.34 -20.61 2.80
C ILE A 49 -9.23 -21.31 1.79
N GLU A 50 -10.00 -20.54 1.04
CA GLU A 50 -10.67 -20.97 -0.18
C GLU A 50 -9.77 -20.65 -1.37
N LEU A 51 -9.52 -21.62 -2.24
CA LEU A 51 -8.87 -21.43 -3.54
C LEU A 51 -9.83 -21.84 -4.65
N SER A 52 -10.12 -20.90 -5.53
CA SER A 52 -11.16 -21.03 -6.53
C SER A 52 -10.58 -20.96 -7.94
N LEU A 53 -11.08 -21.84 -8.81
CA LEU A 53 -10.85 -21.81 -10.25
C LEU A 53 -12.16 -21.54 -10.99
N PRO A 54 -12.12 -20.95 -12.19
CA PRO A 54 -13.26 -20.91 -13.08
C PRO A 54 -13.70 -22.33 -13.45
N GLY A 55 -15.00 -22.59 -13.42
CA GLY A 55 -15.59 -23.87 -13.78
C GLY A 55 -15.79 -24.03 -15.30
N PHE A 56 -16.33 -25.19 -15.70
CA PHE A 56 -16.54 -25.54 -17.12
C PHE A 56 -17.51 -24.62 -17.86
N SER A 57 -18.47 -24.01 -17.15
CA SER A 57 -19.28 -22.91 -17.69
C SER A 57 -18.85 -21.59 -17.06
N ARG A 58 -19.00 -20.49 -17.80
CA ARG A 58 -18.68 -19.11 -17.37
C ARG A 58 -19.34 -18.68 -16.04
N ARG A 59 -20.32 -19.43 -15.52
CA ARG A 59 -21.05 -19.15 -14.27
C ARG A 59 -20.77 -20.14 -13.14
N THR A 60 -19.90 -21.11 -13.35
CA THR A 60 -19.55 -22.11 -12.33
C THR A 60 -18.15 -21.84 -11.82
N THR A 61 -17.91 -22.08 -10.54
CA THR A 61 -16.59 -22.02 -9.90
C THR A 61 -16.27 -23.38 -9.29
N SER A 62 -15.00 -23.81 -9.38
CA SER A 62 -14.49 -24.98 -8.67
C SER A 62 -13.63 -24.51 -7.51
N SER A 63 -14.23 -24.47 -6.32
CA SER A 63 -13.54 -24.08 -5.09
C SER A 63 -13.02 -25.29 -4.32
N ARG A 64 -11.87 -25.13 -3.66
CA ARG A 64 -11.35 -26.05 -2.65
C ARG A 64 -11.07 -25.27 -1.37
N VAL A 65 -11.45 -25.88 -0.26
CA VAL A 65 -11.27 -25.30 1.07
C VAL A 65 -10.14 -26.02 1.79
N PHE A 66 -9.22 -25.25 2.36
CA PHE A 66 -8.08 -25.72 3.13
C PHE A 66 -8.18 -25.19 4.56
N LEU A 67 -7.89 -26.07 5.52
CA LEU A 67 -7.94 -25.76 6.94
C LEU A 67 -6.53 -25.83 7.55
N PRO A 68 -6.23 -25.04 8.59
CA PRO A 68 -4.97 -25.12 9.31
C PRO A 68 -4.70 -26.53 9.84
N ALA A 69 -3.54 -27.08 9.50
CA ALA A 69 -3.02 -28.34 10.03
C ALA A 69 -1.54 -28.17 10.38
N SER A 70 -1.08 -28.87 11.42
CA SER A 70 0.28 -28.76 11.97
C SER A 70 1.17 -29.96 11.66
N GLN A 71 0.61 -31.08 11.19
CA GLN A 71 1.35 -32.30 10.90
C GLN A 71 0.87 -33.00 9.63
N GLY A 72 1.72 -33.86 9.09
CA GLY A 72 1.41 -34.74 7.95
C GLY A 72 1.08 -33.99 6.66
N THR A 73 0.36 -34.68 5.78
CA THR A 73 -0.04 -34.17 4.46
C THR A 73 -0.88 -32.90 4.55
N GLY A 74 -1.74 -32.79 5.58
CA GLY A 74 -2.55 -31.61 5.82
C GLY A 74 -1.71 -30.35 6.05
N ALA A 75 -0.59 -30.45 6.78
CA ALA A 75 0.29 -29.29 7.02
C ALA A 75 0.94 -28.78 5.74
N ALA A 76 1.36 -29.69 4.86
CA ALA A 76 1.93 -29.34 3.58
C ALA A 76 0.88 -28.70 2.66
N LEU A 77 -0.31 -29.28 2.54
CA LEU A 77 -1.41 -28.70 1.75
C LEU A 77 -1.82 -27.31 2.27
N TRP A 78 -1.81 -27.11 3.58
CA TRP A 78 -2.04 -25.80 4.20
C TRP A 78 -0.93 -24.79 3.85
N GLN A 79 0.34 -25.22 3.85
CA GLN A 79 1.46 -24.39 3.41
C GLN A 79 1.34 -24.00 1.94
N PHE A 80 0.89 -24.92 1.08
CA PHE A 80 0.69 -24.64 -0.34
C PHE A 80 -0.44 -23.64 -0.55
N ALA A 81 -1.54 -23.79 0.19
CA ALA A 81 -2.66 -22.86 0.15
C ALA A 81 -2.25 -21.44 0.55
N LYS A 82 -1.45 -21.30 1.62
CA LYS A 82 -0.88 -20.00 2.00
C LYS A 82 0.01 -19.41 0.92
N ALA A 83 0.83 -20.21 0.23
CA ALA A 83 1.68 -19.70 -0.85
C ALA A 83 0.87 -19.13 -2.02
N HIS A 84 -0.26 -19.76 -2.39
CA HIS A 84 -1.18 -19.23 -3.40
C HIS A 84 -1.85 -17.93 -2.95
N VAL A 85 -2.31 -17.86 -1.68
CA VAL A 85 -2.83 -16.61 -1.10
C VAL A 85 -1.78 -15.50 -1.14
N THR A 86 -0.54 -15.79 -0.74
CA THR A 86 0.52 -14.79 -0.76
C THR A 86 0.92 -14.39 -2.17
N ALA A 87 0.83 -15.28 -3.16
CA ALA A 87 1.03 -14.92 -4.57
C ALA A 87 -0.03 -13.91 -5.04
N ASN A 88 -1.31 -14.14 -4.73
CA ASN A 88 -2.37 -13.17 -5.00
C ASN A 88 -2.09 -11.83 -4.30
N ASP A 89 -1.76 -11.87 -3.01
CA ASP A 89 -1.47 -10.69 -2.21
C ASP A 89 -0.25 -9.92 -2.73
N SER A 90 0.78 -10.61 -3.24
CA SER A 90 1.96 -9.98 -3.82
C SER A 90 1.64 -9.25 -5.12
N ALA A 91 0.80 -9.82 -5.99
CA ALA A 91 0.34 -9.13 -7.19
C ALA A 91 -0.54 -7.92 -6.86
N HIS A 92 -1.48 -8.06 -5.92
CA HIS A 92 -2.31 -6.94 -5.46
C HIS A 92 -1.45 -5.84 -4.83
N HIS A 93 -0.52 -6.21 -3.96
CA HIS A 93 0.41 -5.28 -3.33
C HIS A 93 1.18 -4.47 -4.38
N GLN A 94 1.83 -5.13 -5.34
CA GLN A 94 2.65 -4.46 -6.35
C GLN A 94 1.81 -3.57 -7.30
N LEU A 95 0.71 -4.11 -7.82
CA LEU A 95 -0.04 -3.46 -8.90
C LEU A 95 -1.06 -2.44 -8.40
N VAL A 96 -1.54 -2.60 -7.18
CA VAL A 96 -2.68 -1.87 -6.65
C VAL A 96 -2.26 -1.04 -5.45
N SER A 97 -1.89 -1.67 -4.34
CA SER A 97 -1.54 -0.95 -3.10
C SER A 97 -0.32 -0.05 -3.27
N HIS A 98 0.67 -0.50 -4.05
CA HIS A 98 1.90 0.22 -4.32
C HIS A 98 1.76 1.07 -5.59
N TRP A 99 1.75 0.46 -6.78
CA TRP A 99 1.73 1.21 -8.05
C TRP A 99 0.50 2.12 -8.19
N LEU A 100 -0.71 1.55 -8.17
CA LEU A 100 -1.92 2.32 -8.47
C LEU A 100 -2.19 3.37 -7.39
N HIS A 101 -2.31 2.95 -6.13
CA HIS A 101 -2.75 3.79 -5.02
C HIS A 101 -1.70 4.80 -4.54
N THR A 102 -0.47 4.75 -5.07
CA THR A 102 0.56 5.76 -4.80
C THR A 102 1.11 6.35 -6.10
N HIS A 103 1.99 5.65 -6.81
CA HIS A 103 2.70 6.16 -7.99
C HIS A 103 1.75 6.75 -9.04
N ALA A 104 0.80 5.96 -9.52
CA ALA A 104 -0.03 6.32 -10.66
C ALA A 104 -1.04 7.41 -10.31
N VAL A 105 -1.68 7.32 -9.14
CA VAL A 105 -2.69 8.32 -8.74
C VAL A 105 -2.10 9.67 -8.34
N VAL A 106 -0.83 9.73 -7.92
CA VAL A 106 -0.20 11.01 -7.53
C VAL A 106 0.31 11.80 -8.74
N GLU A 107 0.79 11.14 -9.80
CA GLU A 107 1.38 11.82 -10.97
C GLU A 107 0.46 12.90 -11.61
N PRO A 108 -0.87 12.69 -11.75
CA PRO A 108 -1.79 13.74 -12.21
C PRO A 108 -1.80 15.01 -11.34
N PHE A 109 -1.71 14.86 -10.02
CA PHE A 109 -1.64 16.01 -9.10
C PHE A 109 -0.35 16.80 -9.32
N ILE A 110 0.77 16.13 -9.56
CA ILE A 110 2.05 16.79 -9.85
C ILE A 110 1.92 17.65 -11.11
N ILE A 111 1.40 17.07 -12.19
CA ILE A 111 1.26 17.73 -13.48
C ILE A 111 0.36 18.97 -13.33
N ALA A 112 -0.81 18.82 -12.71
CA ALA A 112 -1.72 19.95 -12.48
C ALA A 112 -1.10 21.01 -11.58
N SER A 113 -0.42 20.63 -10.50
CA SER A 113 0.26 21.60 -9.60
C SER A 113 1.34 22.40 -10.33
N ARG A 114 2.06 21.80 -11.29
CA ARG A 114 3.07 22.50 -12.10
C ARG A 114 2.45 23.42 -13.15
N ARG A 115 1.24 23.11 -13.61
CA ARG A 115 0.55 23.86 -14.68
C ARG A 115 -0.33 24.99 -14.17
N GLN A 116 -0.97 24.80 -13.01
CA GLN A 116 -2.01 25.70 -12.50
C GLN A 116 -1.60 26.49 -11.27
N LEU A 117 -0.62 26.02 -10.49
CA LEU A 117 -0.17 26.74 -9.29
C LEU A 117 1.19 27.40 -9.54
N SER A 118 1.24 28.71 -9.43
CA SER A 118 2.48 29.49 -9.48
C SER A 118 3.47 28.99 -8.43
N VAL A 119 4.79 29.09 -8.71
CA VAL A 119 5.83 28.81 -7.71
C VAL A 119 5.73 29.72 -6.47
N MET A 120 5.03 30.84 -6.59
CA MET A 120 4.72 31.76 -5.50
C MET A 120 3.48 31.35 -4.70
N HIS A 121 2.62 30.51 -5.26
CA HIS A 121 1.38 30.06 -4.65
C HIS A 121 1.66 29.29 -3.35
N PRO A 122 0.97 29.57 -2.23
CA PRO A 122 1.23 28.90 -0.96
C PRO A 122 1.04 27.38 -1.05
N ILE A 123 0.02 26.91 -1.78
CA ILE A 123 -0.22 25.48 -1.96
C ILE A 123 0.84 24.81 -2.86
N HIS A 124 1.39 25.50 -3.86
CA HIS A 124 2.55 24.97 -4.60
C HIS A 124 3.71 24.72 -3.65
N ARG A 125 4.03 25.71 -2.79
CA ARG A 125 5.13 25.59 -1.82
C ARG A 125 4.88 24.49 -0.79
N LEU A 126 3.63 24.26 -0.39
CA LEU A 126 3.26 23.17 0.50
C LEU A 126 3.49 21.81 -0.17
N LEU A 127 3.03 21.63 -1.41
CA LEU A 127 3.07 20.33 -2.09
C LEU A 127 4.42 19.98 -2.71
N HIS A 128 5.22 20.98 -3.11
CA HIS A 128 6.43 20.77 -3.92
C HIS A 128 7.39 19.68 -3.39
N PRO A 129 7.73 19.62 -2.08
CA PRO A 129 8.61 18.57 -1.58
C PRO A 129 8.00 17.16 -1.63
N HIS A 130 6.67 17.06 -1.65
CA HIS A 130 5.96 15.79 -1.72
C HIS A 130 5.91 15.20 -3.13
N PHE A 131 6.51 15.89 -4.11
CA PHE A 131 6.59 15.45 -5.51
C PHE A 131 8.02 15.19 -5.98
N LYS A 132 9.01 15.21 -5.08
CA LYS A 132 10.41 14.93 -5.43
C LYS A 132 10.50 13.54 -6.07
N ASP A 133 11.11 13.49 -7.25
CA ASP A 133 11.44 12.30 -8.05
C ASP A 133 10.26 11.41 -8.53
N THR A 134 9.02 11.64 -8.09
CA THR A 134 7.87 10.80 -8.46
C THR A 134 7.65 10.66 -9.97
N MET A 135 7.69 11.76 -10.73
CA MET A 135 7.57 11.66 -12.20
C MET A 135 8.77 10.95 -12.84
N HIS A 136 9.97 11.09 -12.26
CA HIS A 136 11.18 10.46 -12.77
C HIS A 136 11.11 8.94 -12.57
N ILE A 137 10.80 8.49 -11.35
CA ILE A 137 10.67 7.06 -11.06
C ILE A 137 9.50 6.43 -11.80
N ASN A 138 8.37 7.13 -11.95
CA ASN A 138 7.25 6.64 -12.76
C ASN A 138 7.63 6.49 -14.24
N ALA A 139 8.41 7.42 -14.79
CA ALA A 139 8.92 7.30 -16.16
C ALA A 139 9.86 6.10 -16.32
N LEU A 140 10.75 5.84 -15.35
CA LEU A 140 11.60 4.65 -15.34
C LEU A 140 10.76 3.37 -15.22
N ALA A 141 9.75 3.36 -14.35
CA ALA A 141 8.84 2.24 -14.18
C ALA A 141 8.12 1.91 -15.50
N ARG A 142 7.60 2.93 -16.21
CA ARG A 142 6.99 2.77 -17.54
C ARG A 142 7.94 2.19 -18.59
N ASN A 143 9.25 2.37 -18.45
CA ASN A 143 10.25 1.92 -19.42
C ASN A 143 10.86 0.55 -19.10
N LEU A 144 10.91 0.16 -17.83
CA LEU A 144 11.67 -1.02 -17.37
C LEU A 144 10.84 -2.01 -16.53
N LEU A 145 9.83 -1.52 -15.81
CA LEU A 145 9.14 -2.29 -14.76
C LEU A 145 7.78 -2.80 -15.25
N ILE A 146 6.92 -1.90 -15.72
CA ILE A 146 5.52 -2.17 -16.07
C ILE A 146 5.26 -2.20 -17.59
N ASN A 147 6.29 -2.05 -18.42
CA ASN A 147 6.18 -2.22 -19.86
C ASN A 147 5.94 -3.68 -20.24
N ALA A 148 5.48 -3.90 -21.48
CA ALA A 148 5.43 -5.22 -22.08
C ALA A 148 6.82 -5.90 -22.05
N GLY A 149 6.88 -7.11 -21.52
CA GLY A 149 8.13 -7.84 -21.26
C GLY A 149 9.01 -7.25 -20.16
N GLY A 150 8.51 -6.28 -19.38
CA GLY A 150 9.20 -5.68 -18.24
C GLY A 150 9.28 -6.60 -17.02
N ILE A 151 9.89 -6.11 -15.94
CA ILE A 151 10.19 -6.95 -14.77
C ILE A 151 8.93 -7.49 -14.10
N LEU A 152 7.83 -6.72 -13.99
CA LEU A 152 6.60 -7.23 -13.35
C LEU A 152 5.95 -8.32 -14.18
N GLU A 153 5.87 -8.17 -15.51
CA GLU A 153 5.32 -9.23 -16.38
C GLU A 153 6.15 -10.52 -16.34
N GLN A 154 7.47 -10.41 -16.16
CA GLN A 154 8.36 -11.57 -16.06
C GLN A 154 8.27 -12.30 -14.71
N THR A 155 7.81 -11.63 -13.65
CA THR A 155 7.90 -12.14 -12.28
C THR A 155 6.55 -12.47 -11.65
N LEU A 156 5.54 -11.61 -11.81
CA LEU A 156 4.20 -11.80 -11.27
C LEU A 156 3.42 -12.85 -12.05
N PHE A 157 2.57 -13.61 -11.36
CA PHE A 157 1.69 -14.59 -12.04
C PHE A 157 0.70 -13.93 -13.02
N THR A 158 0.42 -12.64 -12.87
CA THR A 158 -0.49 -11.89 -13.75
C THR A 158 0.08 -11.62 -15.14
N GLY A 159 1.40 -11.68 -15.32
CA GLY A 159 2.05 -11.53 -16.64
C GLY A 159 1.59 -10.27 -17.39
N GLU A 160 1.30 -10.41 -18.69
CA GLU A 160 0.78 -9.35 -19.57
C GLU A 160 -0.54 -8.71 -19.12
N ILE A 161 -1.29 -9.35 -18.21
CA ILE A 161 -2.58 -8.86 -17.69
C ILE A 161 -2.35 -7.89 -16.52
N SER A 162 -1.12 -7.75 -16.02
CA SER A 162 -0.81 -6.96 -14.82
C SER A 162 -1.35 -5.53 -14.88
N MET A 163 -1.15 -4.83 -16.00
CA MET A 163 -1.66 -3.45 -16.11
C MET A 163 -3.15 -3.35 -16.43
N GLU A 164 -3.72 -4.35 -17.10
CA GLU A 164 -5.18 -4.47 -17.28
C GLU A 164 -5.86 -4.63 -15.91
N LEU A 165 -5.31 -5.47 -15.03
CA LEU A 165 -5.82 -5.70 -13.68
C LEU A 165 -5.78 -4.42 -12.82
N SER A 166 -4.66 -3.70 -12.87
CA SER A 166 -4.51 -2.41 -12.17
C SER A 166 -5.53 -1.38 -12.68
N SER A 167 -5.75 -1.31 -14.00
CA SER A 167 -6.76 -0.45 -14.61
C SER A 167 -8.19 -0.84 -14.21
N GLU A 168 -8.51 -2.14 -14.14
CA GLU A 168 -9.83 -2.60 -13.69
C GLU A 168 -10.11 -2.15 -12.26
N LEU A 169 -9.14 -2.30 -11.35
CA LEU A 169 -9.28 -1.91 -9.95
C LEU A 169 -9.30 -0.39 -9.74
N TYR A 170 -8.76 0.40 -10.68
CA TYR A 170 -8.90 1.85 -10.65
C TYR A 170 -10.37 2.32 -10.78
N LYS A 171 -11.25 1.50 -11.37
CA LYS A 171 -12.69 1.81 -11.42
C LYS A 171 -13.30 1.89 -10.01
N GLU A 172 -12.78 1.12 -9.06
CA GLU A 172 -13.23 1.14 -7.66
C GLU A 172 -12.50 2.18 -6.80
N TRP A 173 -11.38 2.72 -7.27
CA TRP A 173 -10.62 3.74 -6.54
C TRP A 173 -11.46 5.00 -6.30
N ARG A 174 -11.36 5.57 -5.10
CA ARG A 174 -12.05 6.82 -4.71
C ARG A 174 -11.09 7.68 -3.89
N PHE A 175 -10.89 8.93 -4.31
CA PHE A 175 -9.95 9.84 -3.66
C PHE A 175 -10.30 10.11 -2.19
N ASN A 176 -11.58 10.34 -1.90
CA ASN A 176 -12.07 10.62 -0.55
C ASN A 176 -11.92 9.42 0.41
N GLU A 177 -11.66 8.22 -0.12
CA GLU A 177 -11.41 7.01 0.67
C GLU A 177 -9.92 6.70 0.83
N GLN A 178 -9.03 7.48 0.22
CA GLN A 178 -7.57 7.35 0.42
C GLN A 178 -7.11 8.06 1.70
N ALA A 179 -7.99 8.83 2.34
CA ALA A 179 -7.78 9.33 3.68
C ALA A 179 -7.74 8.14 4.65
N LEU A 180 -6.66 7.99 5.43
CA LEU A 180 -6.50 6.82 6.31
C LEU A 180 -7.71 6.60 7.26
N PRO A 181 -8.29 7.64 7.89
CA PRO A 181 -9.54 7.49 8.63
C PRO A 181 -10.68 6.84 7.85
N ALA A 182 -10.89 7.27 6.60
CA ALA A 182 -11.96 6.75 5.74
C ALA A 182 -11.66 5.32 5.28
N ASP A 183 -10.40 5.01 4.96
CA ASP A 183 -9.93 3.66 4.61
C ASP A 183 -10.20 2.66 5.76
N LEU A 184 -9.82 3.02 6.99
CA LEU A 184 -10.02 2.16 8.16
C LEU A 184 -11.50 1.96 8.54
N LEU A 185 -12.38 2.91 8.20
CA LEU A 185 -13.83 2.86 8.45
C LEU A 185 -14.62 2.05 7.43
N LYS A 186 -14.00 1.53 6.36
CA LYS A 186 -14.63 0.54 5.46
C LYS A 186 -14.92 -0.80 6.14
N SER A 187 -14.55 -0.94 7.41
CA SER A 187 -14.93 -2.01 8.31
C SER A 187 -15.91 -1.45 9.36
N PRO A 188 -16.96 -2.19 9.75
CA PRO A 188 -18.27 -1.65 10.16
C PRO A 188 -18.20 -0.44 11.09
N ALA A 189 -18.82 0.65 10.63
CA ALA A 189 -18.70 2.00 11.17
C ALA A 189 -19.20 2.14 12.61
N HIS A 190 -18.44 2.88 13.43
CA HIS A 190 -18.88 3.42 14.71
C HIS A 190 -19.20 4.94 14.57
N PRO A 191 -20.25 5.47 15.22
CA PRO A 191 -20.67 6.88 15.05
C PRO A 191 -19.75 7.95 15.65
N SER A 192 -18.68 7.57 16.36
CA SER A 192 -17.93 8.45 17.29
C SER A 192 -16.47 8.74 16.88
N GLY A 193 -16.12 8.54 15.61
CA GLY A 193 -14.76 8.68 15.10
C GLY A 193 -14.15 7.33 14.69
N VAL A 194 -12.90 7.33 14.23
CA VAL A 194 -12.22 6.10 13.83
C VAL A 194 -11.83 5.30 15.07
N GLU A 195 -12.55 4.23 15.33
CA GLU A 195 -12.14 3.20 16.30
C GLU A 195 -11.58 2.00 15.52
N LEU A 196 -10.32 1.64 15.81
CA LEU A 196 -9.74 0.44 15.22
C LEU A 196 -10.51 -0.78 15.74
N LEU A 197 -11.08 -1.56 14.82
CA LEU A 197 -11.88 -2.75 15.17
C LEU A 197 -11.13 -3.81 15.99
N PHE A 198 -9.79 -3.77 15.98
CA PHE A 198 -9.02 -4.57 16.91
C PHE A 198 -7.82 -3.81 17.48
N PRO A 199 -7.51 -4.04 18.77
CA PRO A 199 -6.36 -3.42 19.42
C PRO A 199 -5.06 -3.93 18.79
N ASP A 200 -4.01 -3.10 18.82
CA ASP A 200 -2.68 -3.44 18.27
C ASP A 200 -2.68 -3.81 16.77
N TYR A 201 -3.35 -3.01 15.93
CA TYR A 201 -3.10 -3.01 14.48
C TYR A 201 -1.96 -2.02 14.16
N PRO A 202 -0.71 -2.46 13.88
CA PRO A 202 0.43 -1.55 13.86
C PRO A 202 0.34 -0.45 12.78
N TYR A 203 -0.05 -0.81 11.55
CA TYR A 203 -0.26 0.15 10.45
C TYR A 203 -1.34 1.17 10.80
N GLY A 204 -2.52 0.73 11.25
CA GLY A 204 -3.62 1.65 11.60
C GLY A 204 -3.26 2.56 12.78
N ALA A 205 -2.64 2.01 13.84
CA ALA A 205 -2.31 2.76 15.05
C ALA A 205 -1.19 3.79 14.86
N ASP A 206 -0.15 3.45 14.10
CA ASP A 206 0.93 4.41 13.81
C ASP A 206 0.51 5.38 12.71
N GLY A 207 -0.20 4.88 11.69
CA GLY A 207 -0.69 5.67 10.58
C GLY A 207 -1.64 6.77 11.02
N LEU A 208 -2.55 6.50 11.97
CA LEU A 208 -3.48 7.52 12.47
C LEU A 208 -2.76 8.68 13.18
N GLU A 209 -1.66 8.43 13.88
CA GLU A 209 -0.87 9.51 14.49
C GLU A 209 -0.13 10.34 13.43
N ILE A 210 0.44 9.69 12.41
CA ILE A 210 1.09 10.38 11.30
C ILE A 210 0.07 11.21 10.50
N TRP A 211 -1.09 10.62 10.17
CA TRP A 211 -2.21 11.30 9.52
C TRP A 211 -2.63 12.53 10.29
N GLN A 212 -2.82 12.40 11.61
CA GLN A 212 -3.22 13.52 12.46
C GLN A 212 -2.16 14.62 12.49
N ALA A 213 -0.87 14.27 12.54
CA ALA A 213 0.21 15.24 12.48
C ALA A 213 0.23 16.01 11.14
N ILE A 214 0.05 15.30 10.01
CA ILE A 214 -0.07 15.91 8.68
C ILE A 214 -1.29 16.83 8.63
N LYS A 215 -2.47 16.36 9.08
CA LYS A 215 -3.71 17.14 9.06
C LYS A 215 -3.62 18.41 9.89
N THR A 216 -3.01 18.33 11.08
CA THR A 216 -2.75 19.49 11.93
C THR A 216 -1.81 20.47 11.22
N TRP A 217 -0.71 19.99 10.63
CA TRP A 217 0.22 20.82 9.86
C TRP A 217 -0.46 21.53 8.69
N VAL A 218 -1.23 20.80 7.88
CA VAL A 218 -1.94 21.34 6.71
C VAL A 218 -2.97 22.38 7.14
N THR A 219 -3.78 22.09 8.17
CA THR A 219 -4.72 23.06 8.75
C THR A 219 -3.99 24.33 9.21
N ASP A 220 -2.90 24.16 9.96
CA ASP A 220 -2.10 25.27 10.47
C ASP A 220 -1.52 26.11 9.33
N PHE A 221 -1.07 25.48 8.25
CA PHE A 221 -0.53 26.16 7.08
C PHE A 221 -1.63 26.92 6.32
N CYS A 222 -2.75 26.27 6.00
CA CYS A 222 -3.85 26.86 5.23
C CYS A 222 -4.42 28.10 5.94
N THR A 223 -4.59 28.07 7.26
CA THR A 223 -5.13 29.22 8.04
C THR A 223 -4.26 30.49 7.98
N VAL A 224 -2.98 30.37 7.61
CA VAL A 224 -2.12 31.54 7.37
C VAL A 224 -2.58 32.30 6.12
N PHE A 225 -2.96 31.58 5.07
CA PHE A 225 -3.22 32.13 3.73
C PHE A 225 -4.71 32.26 3.38
N TYR A 226 -5.56 31.39 3.93
CA TYR A 226 -7.01 31.35 3.69
C TYR A 226 -7.74 31.68 5.00
N LYS A 227 -8.55 32.75 5.00
CA LYS A 227 -9.23 33.27 6.21
C LYS A 227 -10.65 32.74 6.37
N ASP A 228 -11.29 32.43 5.26
CA ASP A 228 -12.65 31.91 5.16
C ASP A 228 -12.80 31.07 3.89
N ASP A 229 -13.96 30.44 3.73
CA ASP A 229 -14.25 29.59 2.57
C ASP A 229 -14.28 30.38 1.25
N ASP A 230 -14.62 31.68 1.30
CA ASP A 230 -14.62 32.54 0.12
C ASP A 230 -13.20 32.71 -0.43
N SER A 231 -12.19 32.79 0.43
CA SER A 231 -10.79 32.85 0.02
C SER A 231 -10.31 31.61 -0.74
N VAL A 232 -10.95 30.44 -0.57
CA VAL A 232 -10.69 29.24 -1.39
C VAL A 232 -11.53 29.28 -2.66
N ARG A 233 -12.80 29.67 -2.57
CA ARG A 233 -13.73 29.73 -3.70
C ARG A 233 -13.26 30.69 -4.80
N TYR A 234 -12.69 31.83 -4.42
CA TYR A 234 -12.23 32.87 -5.33
C TYR A 234 -10.76 32.76 -5.72
N ASP A 235 -10.02 31.76 -5.21
CA ASP A 235 -8.66 31.46 -5.63
C ASP A 235 -8.65 30.78 -7.01
N VAL A 236 -8.43 31.57 -8.05
CA VAL A 236 -8.48 31.11 -9.45
C VAL A 236 -7.47 30.01 -9.77
N GLU A 237 -6.29 30.02 -9.11
CA GLU A 237 -5.27 28.99 -9.31
C GLU A 237 -5.71 27.67 -8.67
N ILE A 238 -6.28 27.71 -7.46
CA ILE A 238 -6.85 26.52 -6.81
C ILE A 238 -8.03 25.93 -7.58
N GLN A 239 -8.94 26.78 -8.06
CA GLN A 239 -10.09 26.32 -8.85
C GLN A 239 -9.63 25.67 -10.17
N ALA A 240 -8.65 26.26 -10.85
CA ALA A 240 -8.08 25.69 -12.08
C ALA A 240 -7.31 24.39 -11.81
N TRP A 241 -6.50 24.35 -10.74
CA TRP A 241 -5.75 23.19 -10.28
C TRP A 241 -6.66 21.99 -10.00
N TRP A 242 -7.70 22.20 -9.20
CA TRP A 242 -8.63 21.13 -8.86
C TRP A 242 -9.47 20.67 -10.04
N SER A 243 -9.91 21.61 -10.89
CA SER A 243 -10.62 21.30 -12.13
C SER A 243 -9.77 20.45 -13.07
N GLU A 244 -8.49 20.78 -13.26
CA GLU A 244 -7.60 19.99 -14.13
C GLU A 244 -7.34 18.59 -13.56
N ILE A 245 -7.13 18.45 -12.24
CA ILE A 245 -7.00 17.14 -11.59
C ILE A 245 -8.24 16.27 -11.88
N ARG A 246 -9.44 16.80 -11.63
CA ARG A 246 -10.69 16.04 -11.76
C ARG A 246 -11.03 15.71 -13.21
N ASN A 247 -10.92 16.69 -14.10
CA ASN A 247 -11.47 16.60 -15.45
C ASN A 247 -10.46 16.10 -16.49
N ILE A 248 -9.15 16.24 -16.22
CA ILE A 248 -8.07 15.82 -17.14
C ILE A 248 -7.21 14.74 -16.49
N GLY A 249 -6.66 15.02 -15.31
CA GLY A 249 -5.72 14.12 -14.62
C GLY A 249 -6.32 12.77 -14.27
N HIS A 250 -7.50 12.78 -13.64
CA HIS A 250 -8.34 11.63 -13.34
C HIS A 250 -9.64 11.67 -14.16
N GLY A 251 -9.54 12.09 -15.44
CA GLY A 251 -10.70 12.37 -16.30
C GLY A 251 -11.69 11.22 -16.45
N ASP A 252 -11.23 9.96 -16.40
CA ASP A 252 -12.08 8.77 -16.42
C ASP A 252 -13.07 8.70 -15.26
N LYS A 253 -12.84 9.50 -14.20
CA LYS A 253 -13.63 9.56 -12.98
C LYS A 253 -14.21 10.96 -12.74
N ALA A 254 -14.22 11.83 -13.75
CA ALA A 254 -14.62 13.24 -13.60
C ALA A 254 -16.06 13.41 -13.05
N HIS A 255 -16.98 12.50 -13.37
CA HIS A 255 -18.40 12.61 -13.00
C HIS A 255 -18.76 11.94 -11.67
N GLU A 256 -17.77 11.36 -10.98
CA GLU A 256 -17.96 10.75 -9.69
C GLU A 256 -18.37 11.79 -8.63
N GLN A 257 -19.33 11.43 -7.77
CA GLN A 257 -19.96 12.36 -6.81
C GLN A 257 -19.14 12.57 -5.53
N TRP A 258 -18.09 11.79 -5.33
CA TRP A 258 -17.26 11.84 -4.14
C TRP A 258 -16.07 12.80 -4.24
N TRP A 259 -15.85 13.42 -5.40
CA TRP A 259 -14.91 14.52 -5.52
C TRP A 259 -15.38 15.70 -4.68
N PHE A 260 -14.47 16.31 -3.92
CA PHE A 260 -14.74 17.55 -3.23
C PHE A 260 -15.10 18.67 -4.23
N ASN A 261 -15.94 19.61 -3.81
CA ASN A 261 -16.28 20.76 -4.65
C ASN A 261 -15.16 21.81 -4.65
N MET A 262 -14.23 21.73 -3.69
CA MET A 262 -13.13 22.68 -3.50
C MET A 262 -13.62 24.11 -3.27
N THR A 263 -14.60 24.26 -2.38
CA THR A 263 -15.28 25.52 -2.06
C THR A 263 -15.08 25.96 -0.62
N THR A 264 -14.47 25.12 0.21
CA THR A 264 -14.23 25.39 1.64
C THR A 264 -12.79 25.12 2.04
N ILE A 265 -12.33 25.75 3.13
CA ILE A 265 -11.02 25.47 3.73
C ILE A 265 -10.94 24.02 4.18
N SER A 266 -12.04 23.45 4.68
CA SER A 266 -12.08 22.05 5.12
C SER A 266 -11.82 21.09 3.97
N GLU A 267 -12.43 21.30 2.80
CA GLU A 267 -12.19 20.47 1.61
C GLU A 267 -10.75 20.59 1.10
N LEU A 268 -10.19 21.80 1.11
CA LEU A 268 -8.80 22.04 0.73
C LEU A 268 -7.85 21.31 1.70
N VAL A 269 -8.06 21.46 3.01
CA VAL A 269 -7.25 20.78 4.04
C VAL A 269 -7.33 19.26 3.89
N GLU A 270 -8.52 18.70 3.70
CA GLU A 270 -8.69 17.25 3.56
C GLU A 270 -7.99 16.73 2.29
N THR A 271 -8.13 17.46 1.19
CA THR A 271 -7.47 17.14 -0.10
C THR A 271 -5.95 17.13 0.05
N LEU A 272 -5.39 18.18 0.62
CA LEU A 272 -3.95 18.32 0.81
C LEU A 272 -3.40 17.30 1.81
N THR A 273 -4.13 17.04 2.89
CA THR A 273 -3.78 15.99 3.88
C THR A 273 -3.74 14.63 3.21
N THR A 274 -4.77 14.29 2.42
CA THR A 274 -4.87 13.02 1.70
C THR A 274 -3.71 12.87 0.71
N LEU A 275 -3.43 13.90 -0.09
CA LEU A 275 -2.34 13.86 -1.06
C LEU A 275 -0.96 13.72 -0.40
N ILE A 276 -0.70 14.46 0.68
CA ILE A 276 0.56 14.36 1.43
C ILE A 276 0.67 12.98 2.08
N TRP A 277 -0.41 12.44 2.63
CA TRP A 277 -0.45 11.08 3.18
C TRP A 277 -0.10 10.02 2.14
N ILE A 278 -0.72 10.08 0.95
CA ILE A 278 -0.46 9.14 -0.16
C ILE A 278 1.02 9.21 -0.55
N ALA A 279 1.52 10.42 -0.79
CA ALA A 279 2.88 10.64 -1.28
C ALA A 279 3.97 10.31 -0.26
N SER A 280 3.66 10.32 1.03
CA SER A 280 4.63 10.07 2.11
C SER A 280 4.37 8.74 2.82
N ALA A 281 3.53 8.76 3.84
CA ALA A 281 3.38 7.67 4.78
C ALA A 281 2.69 6.42 4.21
N LEU A 282 1.69 6.58 3.33
CA LEU A 282 1.09 5.43 2.64
C LEU A 282 2.14 4.73 1.78
N HIS A 283 2.80 5.47 0.88
CA HIS A 283 3.88 4.96 0.05
C HIS A 283 4.97 4.29 0.88
N ALA A 284 5.47 4.95 1.93
CA ALA A 284 6.49 4.38 2.80
C ALA A 284 6.08 3.04 3.42
N SER A 285 4.82 2.93 3.86
CA SER A 285 4.28 1.72 4.48
C SER A 285 4.17 0.52 3.54
N VAL A 286 4.04 0.76 2.23
CA VAL A 286 3.93 -0.30 1.22
C VAL A 286 5.22 -0.51 0.42
N ASN A 287 6.18 0.43 0.46
CA ASN A 287 7.41 0.36 -0.32
C ASN A 287 8.60 -0.21 0.47
N TYR A 288 8.96 0.37 1.62
CA TYR A 288 10.23 0.06 2.31
C TYR A 288 10.24 -1.29 3.06
N GLY A 289 9.09 -1.93 3.16
CA GLY A 289 8.96 -3.30 3.69
C GLY A 289 9.19 -4.40 2.65
N GLN A 290 9.30 -4.06 1.36
CA GLN A 290 9.36 -5.05 0.28
C GLN A 290 10.49 -6.05 0.48
N HIS A 291 11.74 -5.62 0.61
CA HIS A 291 12.86 -6.54 0.79
C HIS A 291 12.82 -7.25 2.15
N ALA A 292 12.38 -6.56 3.20
CA ALA A 292 12.31 -7.14 4.54
C ALA A 292 11.37 -8.37 4.61
N TYR A 293 10.26 -8.35 3.85
CA TYR A 293 9.33 -9.49 3.79
C TYR A 293 9.52 -10.39 2.57
N ALA A 294 9.86 -9.84 1.41
CA ALA A 294 9.95 -10.58 0.15
C ALA A 294 11.38 -10.97 -0.27
N GLY A 295 12.40 -10.49 0.43
CA GLY A 295 13.80 -10.91 0.25
C GLY A 295 14.03 -12.40 0.58
N TYR A 296 13.07 -13.04 1.24
CA TYR A 296 12.97 -14.50 1.35
C TYR A 296 11.75 -15.01 0.54
N PRO A 297 11.95 -15.47 -0.71
CA PRO A 297 10.85 -15.78 -1.63
C PRO A 297 9.78 -16.75 -1.09
N PRO A 298 10.09 -17.78 -0.27
CA PRO A 298 9.04 -18.64 0.29
C PRO A 298 8.07 -17.91 1.22
N ASN A 299 8.46 -16.76 1.81
CA ASN A 299 7.56 -15.93 2.63
C ASN A 299 6.61 -15.10 1.77
N ARG A 300 7.07 -14.55 0.63
CA ARG A 300 6.25 -13.80 -0.32
C ARG A 300 6.48 -14.24 -1.77
N PRO A 301 5.96 -15.41 -2.19
CA PRO A 301 6.00 -15.80 -3.58
C PRO A 301 5.21 -14.81 -4.44
N VAL A 302 5.65 -14.61 -5.68
CA VAL A 302 5.00 -13.76 -6.69
C VAL A 302 4.22 -14.57 -7.74
N GLN A 303 4.45 -15.88 -7.79
CA GLN A 303 3.73 -16.83 -8.61
C GLN A 303 3.86 -18.25 -8.04
N CYS A 304 2.98 -19.14 -8.49
CA CYS A 304 3.07 -20.57 -8.26
C CYS A 304 2.99 -21.32 -9.61
N GLN A 305 3.84 -22.32 -9.79
CA GLN A 305 3.98 -23.09 -11.04
C GLN A 305 3.20 -24.42 -11.00
N ARG A 306 2.66 -24.79 -9.84
CA ARG A 306 1.89 -26.03 -9.66
C ARG A 306 0.59 -25.76 -8.93
N PHE A 307 -0.49 -26.39 -9.39
CA PHE A 307 -1.74 -26.47 -8.65
C PHE A 307 -1.58 -27.36 -7.42
N ILE A 308 -2.42 -27.13 -6.41
CA ILE A 308 -2.45 -28.03 -5.25
C ILE A 308 -2.93 -29.40 -5.71
N PRO A 309 -2.20 -30.50 -5.42
CA PRO A 309 -2.55 -31.82 -5.92
C PRO A 309 -3.91 -32.28 -5.41
N ARG A 310 -4.61 -33.10 -6.22
CA ARG A 310 -5.86 -33.75 -5.84
C ARG A 310 -5.60 -35.22 -5.54
N GLU A 311 -6.18 -35.71 -4.45
CA GLU A 311 -6.08 -37.12 -4.07
C GLU A 311 -6.48 -38.03 -5.23
N GLY A 312 -5.76 -39.14 -5.40
CA GLY A 312 -5.94 -40.06 -6.53
C GLY A 312 -5.27 -39.66 -7.85
N THR A 313 -4.55 -38.53 -7.91
CA THR A 313 -3.79 -38.12 -9.12
C THR A 313 -2.31 -38.49 -9.03
N PRO A 314 -1.60 -38.64 -10.18
CA PRO A 314 -0.14 -38.83 -10.18
C PRO A 314 0.61 -37.70 -9.47
N LEU A 315 0.12 -36.45 -9.58
CA LEU A 315 0.69 -35.29 -8.90
C LEU A 315 0.59 -35.42 -7.37
N PHE A 316 -0.47 -36.05 -6.86
CA PHE A 316 -0.60 -36.34 -5.43
C PHE A 316 0.38 -37.43 -4.98
N ALA A 317 0.63 -38.45 -5.80
CA ALA A 317 1.65 -39.45 -5.51
C ALA A 317 3.08 -38.87 -5.53
N GLU A 318 3.36 -37.88 -6.39
CA GLU A 318 4.61 -37.09 -6.33
C GLU A 318 4.70 -36.29 -5.03
N PHE A 319 3.66 -35.55 -4.69
CA PHE A 319 3.56 -34.82 -3.42
C PHE A 319 3.78 -35.71 -2.19
N LEU A 320 3.17 -36.91 -2.14
CA LEU A 320 3.32 -37.82 -1.01
C LEU A 320 4.75 -38.37 -0.85
N ARG A 321 5.50 -38.48 -1.95
CA ARG A 321 6.88 -38.96 -1.93
C ARG A 321 7.83 -37.94 -1.32
N ASP A 322 7.66 -36.67 -1.66
CA ASP A 322 8.50 -35.57 -1.16
C ASP A 322 7.71 -34.24 -1.13
N PRO A 323 7.00 -33.95 -0.03
CA PRO A 323 6.22 -32.72 0.12
C PRO A 323 7.06 -31.44 0.04
N ASP A 324 8.30 -31.49 0.52
CA ASP A 324 9.19 -30.32 0.57
C ASP A 324 9.73 -30.00 -0.81
N LYS A 325 10.15 -31.02 -1.57
CA LYS A 325 10.50 -30.85 -2.99
C LYS A 325 9.31 -30.36 -3.80
N PHE A 326 8.11 -30.90 -3.56
CA PHE A 326 6.90 -30.43 -4.23
C PHE A 326 6.66 -28.93 -3.96
N TYR A 327 6.88 -28.48 -2.72
CA TYR A 327 6.77 -27.07 -2.37
C TYR A 327 7.75 -26.21 -3.15
N VAL A 328 9.03 -26.59 -3.18
CA VAL A 328 10.07 -25.86 -3.91
C VAL A 328 9.78 -25.82 -5.41
N ASP A 329 9.34 -26.94 -5.99
CA ASP A 329 8.98 -27.03 -7.41
C ASP A 329 7.66 -26.29 -7.74
N MET A 330 6.86 -25.91 -6.73
CA MET A 330 5.68 -25.06 -6.90
C MET A 330 6.06 -23.57 -6.91
N LEU A 331 7.14 -23.18 -6.25
CA LEU A 331 7.61 -21.79 -6.20
C LEU A 331 8.19 -21.33 -7.56
N PRO A 332 8.42 -20.02 -7.78
CA PRO A 332 9.00 -19.53 -9.02
C PRO A 332 10.41 -20.10 -9.26
N GLY A 333 10.84 -20.14 -10.52
CA GLY A 333 12.19 -20.54 -10.88
C GLY A 333 13.28 -19.64 -10.28
N ARG A 334 14.51 -20.15 -10.21
CA ARG A 334 15.65 -19.44 -9.61
C ARG A 334 15.88 -18.05 -10.21
N PHE A 335 15.72 -17.91 -11.53
CA PHE A 335 15.89 -16.63 -12.21
C PHE A 335 14.84 -15.61 -11.72
N GLN A 336 13.55 -15.95 -11.76
CA GLN A 336 12.46 -15.07 -11.31
C GLN A 336 12.61 -14.68 -9.84
N MET A 337 12.98 -15.64 -8.97
CA MET A 337 13.21 -15.35 -7.55
C MET A 337 14.40 -14.41 -7.35
N THR A 338 15.50 -14.62 -8.07
CA THR A 338 16.70 -13.75 -7.97
C THR A 338 16.39 -12.34 -8.45
N LEU A 339 15.66 -12.22 -9.57
CA LEU A 339 15.23 -10.93 -10.10
C LEU A 339 14.29 -10.21 -9.12
N GLY A 340 13.33 -10.92 -8.51
CA GLY A 340 12.44 -10.35 -7.51
C GLY A 340 13.16 -9.88 -6.24
N ILE A 341 14.14 -10.65 -5.75
CA ILE A 341 14.98 -10.21 -4.61
C ILE A 341 15.75 -8.94 -4.98
N ALA A 342 16.43 -8.93 -6.13
CA ALA A 342 17.20 -7.76 -6.56
C ALA A 342 16.32 -6.51 -6.74
N LEU A 343 15.13 -6.67 -7.34
CA LEU A 343 14.16 -5.59 -7.49
C LEU A 343 13.74 -5.04 -6.12
N THR A 344 13.25 -5.91 -5.22
CA THR A 344 12.78 -5.47 -3.90
C THR A 344 13.91 -4.85 -3.07
N GLU A 345 15.15 -5.34 -3.21
CA GLU A 345 16.33 -4.73 -2.57
C GLU A 345 16.54 -3.29 -3.04
N VAL A 346 16.47 -3.03 -4.35
CA VAL A 346 16.60 -1.68 -4.91
C VAL A 346 15.48 -0.78 -4.41
N LEU A 347 14.23 -1.20 -4.56
CA LEU A 347 13.05 -0.38 -4.21
C LEU A 347 12.95 -0.09 -2.71
N SER A 348 13.53 -0.94 -1.86
CA SER A 348 13.51 -0.75 -0.38
C SER A 348 14.66 0.09 0.15
N ARG A 349 15.47 0.71 -0.72
CA ARG A 349 16.60 1.56 -0.28
C ARG A 349 16.18 3.01 -0.19
N HIS A 350 16.66 3.70 0.84
CA HIS A 350 16.65 5.15 0.89
C HIS A 350 17.90 5.70 0.19
N THR A 351 17.76 6.72 -0.64
CA THR A 351 18.91 7.41 -1.22
C THR A 351 19.63 8.25 -0.17
N SER A 352 20.90 8.57 -0.41
CA SER A 352 21.69 9.40 0.51
C SER A 352 21.22 10.86 0.56
N ASP A 353 20.54 11.32 -0.48
CA ASP A 353 19.98 12.68 -0.64
C ASP A 353 18.46 12.73 -0.36
N GLU A 354 17.91 11.68 0.27
CA GLU A 354 16.49 11.60 0.60
C GLU A 354 16.05 12.73 1.54
N VAL A 355 14.81 13.22 1.36
CA VAL A 355 14.20 14.25 2.21
C VAL A 355 12.96 13.68 2.89
N TYR A 356 13.08 13.41 4.19
CA TYR A 356 12.03 12.83 5.01
C TYR A 356 10.91 13.82 5.39
N LEU A 357 9.75 13.27 5.73
CA LEU A 357 8.57 14.00 6.19
C LEU A 357 8.93 14.87 7.39
N GLY A 358 8.58 16.16 7.34
CA GLY A 358 8.97 17.12 8.38
C GLY A 358 10.37 17.71 8.21
N CYS A 359 11.09 17.37 7.13
CA CYS A 359 12.37 17.99 6.75
C CYS A 359 12.20 18.85 5.49
N ARG A 360 12.81 20.05 5.48
CA ARG A 360 12.88 20.97 4.34
C ARG A 360 14.21 21.73 4.30
N PRO A 361 14.66 22.23 3.13
CA PRO A 361 15.82 23.13 3.04
C PRO A 361 15.60 24.41 3.85
N LEU A 362 16.63 24.96 4.52
CA LEU A 362 16.50 26.11 5.44
C LEU A 362 15.80 27.35 4.85
N ASN A 363 15.96 27.60 3.55
CA ASN A 363 15.55 28.84 2.88
C ASN A 363 14.25 28.68 2.06
N TRP A 364 13.40 27.71 2.40
CA TRP A 364 12.18 27.42 1.62
C TRP A 364 11.06 28.47 1.76
N THR A 365 11.11 29.31 2.78
CA THR A 365 10.17 30.43 3.02
C THR A 365 10.81 31.46 3.94
N ASP A 366 10.37 32.72 3.87
CA ASP A 366 10.71 33.77 4.85
C ASP A 366 9.59 34.07 5.84
N ASN A 367 8.42 33.45 5.65
CA ASN A 367 7.28 33.62 6.55
C ASN A 367 7.57 32.96 7.92
N LYS A 368 7.77 33.79 8.94
CA LYS A 368 8.11 33.36 10.31
C LYS A 368 7.01 32.51 10.95
N GLU A 369 5.75 32.84 10.71
CA GLU A 369 4.61 32.09 11.24
C GLU A 369 4.58 30.66 10.67
N VAL A 370 4.78 30.54 9.35
CA VAL A 370 4.88 29.23 8.68
C VAL A 370 6.07 28.42 9.20
N LYS A 371 7.24 29.04 9.41
CA LYS A 371 8.40 28.37 10.03
C LYS A 371 8.09 27.83 11.42
N GLN A 372 7.39 28.61 12.24
CA GLN A 372 7.01 28.19 13.59
C GLN A 372 6.02 27.02 13.57
N LYS A 373 5.00 27.06 12.70
CA LYS A 373 4.04 25.97 12.52
C LYS A 373 4.72 24.70 11.99
N PHE A 374 5.67 24.83 11.05
CA PHE A 374 6.44 23.70 10.54
C PHE A 374 7.34 23.07 11.62
N LYS A 375 7.91 23.89 12.50
CA LYS A 375 8.66 23.38 13.67
C LYS A 375 7.76 22.53 14.58
N LYS A 376 6.53 22.99 14.88
CA LYS A 376 5.56 22.20 15.66
C LYS A 376 5.23 20.86 15.00
N PHE A 377 5.12 20.83 13.68
CA PHE A 377 4.94 19.59 12.93
C PHE A 377 6.14 18.63 13.11
N ASN A 378 7.37 19.14 13.00
CA ASN A 378 8.57 18.34 13.25
C ASN A 378 8.63 17.82 14.69
N ASP A 379 8.34 18.68 15.68
CA ASP A 379 8.30 18.29 17.09
C ASP A 379 7.25 17.18 17.33
N ALA A 380 6.07 17.26 16.69
CA ALA A 380 5.05 16.23 16.76
C ALA A 380 5.50 14.90 16.16
N LEU A 381 6.20 14.91 15.01
CA LEU A 381 6.76 13.69 14.41
C LEU A 381 7.82 13.03 15.31
N GLN A 382 8.66 13.81 15.99
CA GLN A 382 9.63 13.29 16.96
C GLN A 382 8.95 12.64 18.17
N GLU A 383 7.83 13.19 18.65
CA GLU A 383 7.05 12.53 19.70
C GLU A 383 6.42 11.21 19.22
N ILE A 384 5.96 11.16 17.96
CA ILE A 384 5.45 9.93 17.36
C ILE A 384 6.56 8.87 17.26
N GLU A 385 7.78 9.23 16.88
CA GLU A 385 8.94 8.32 16.87
C GLU A 385 9.15 7.64 18.23
N LYS A 386 9.13 8.43 19.32
CA LYS A 386 9.29 7.91 20.69
C LYS A 386 8.18 6.93 21.04
N LYS A 387 6.92 7.25 20.70
CA LYS A 387 5.78 6.37 20.94
C LYS A 387 5.89 5.07 20.15
N ILE A 388 6.29 5.10 18.88
CA ILE A 388 6.48 3.90 18.06
C ILE A 388 7.55 3.00 18.67
N VAL A 389 8.68 3.57 19.11
CA VAL A 389 9.74 2.81 19.81
C VAL A 389 9.22 2.20 21.11
N GLN A 390 8.43 2.94 21.89
CA GLN A 390 7.82 2.42 23.11
C GLN A 390 6.85 1.28 22.82
N ARG A 391 5.97 1.43 21.82
CA ARG A 391 5.02 0.39 21.39
C ARG A 391 5.74 -0.87 20.94
N ASN A 392 6.79 -0.74 20.13
CA ASN A 392 7.59 -1.87 19.64
C ASN A 392 8.35 -2.60 20.75
N ARG A 393 8.59 -1.96 21.90
CA ARG A 393 9.20 -2.58 23.09
C ARG A 393 8.17 -3.17 24.06
N ASN A 394 6.88 -2.87 23.88
CA ASN A 394 5.83 -3.32 24.79
C ASN A 394 5.47 -4.80 24.49
N PRO A 395 5.74 -5.74 25.42
CA PRO A 395 5.45 -7.17 25.22
C PRO A 395 3.95 -7.49 25.12
N GLU A 396 3.08 -6.60 25.58
CA GLU A 396 1.62 -6.76 25.45
C GLU A 396 1.13 -6.51 24.01
N LEU A 397 1.91 -5.78 23.19
CA LEU A 397 1.61 -5.48 21.79
C LEU A 397 2.22 -6.54 20.85
N LYS A 398 1.58 -7.70 20.79
CA LYS A 398 2.11 -8.91 20.14
C LYS A 398 2.20 -8.82 18.62
N ASN A 399 1.39 -7.99 17.97
CA ASN A 399 1.35 -7.90 16.50
C ASN A 399 2.51 -7.09 15.93
N ARG A 400 3.22 -6.30 16.75
CA ARG A 400 4.26 -5.39 16.27
C ARG A 400 5.57 -6.05 15.87
N CYS A 401 5.89 -7.19 16.47
CA CYS A 401 7.14 -7.91 16.21
C CYS A 401 6.89 -9.31 15.62
N GLY A 402 5.79 -9.95 16.03
CA GLY A 402 5.46 -11.31 15.64
C GLY A 402 6.55 -12.35 16.01
N PRO A 403 6.39 -13.61 15.56
CA PRO A 403 7.36 -14.67 15.79
C PRO A 403 8.70 -14.44 15.05
N ALA A 404 8.70 -13.63 14.00
CA ALA A 404 9.89 -13.23 13.26
C ALA A 404 10.79 -12.25 14.03
N LYS A 405 10.33 -11.74 15.19
CA LYS A 405 11.05 -10.74 16.01
C LYS A 405 11.47 -9.51 15.20
N MET A 406 10.61 -9.07 14.29
CA MET A 406 10.86 -7.92 13.41
C MET A 406 9.92 -6.76 13.78
N PRO A 407 10.40 -5.73 14.49
CA PRO A 407 9.57 -4.61 14.90
C PRO A 407 9.01 -3.83 13.70
N TYR A 408 7.73 -3.45 13.78
CA TYR A 408 7.07 -2.62 12.76
C TYR A 408 7.63 -1.19 12.79
N LYS A 409 8.34 -0.81 11.71
CA LYS A 409 9.05 0.48 11.61
C LYS A 409 8.72 1.29 10.37
N PHE A 410 7.87 0.81 9.46
CA PHE A 410 7.61 1.46 8.17
C PHE A 410 6.90 2.82 8.26
N LEU A 411 6.35 3.14 9.45
CA LEU A 411 5.76 4.44 9.76
C LEU A 411 6.56 5.21 10.82
N TYR A 412 7.83 4.86 11.02
CA TYR A 412 8.77 5.64 11.82
C TYR A 412 9.26 6.85 11.00
N PRO A 413 8.97 8.11 11.38
CA PRO A 413 9.31 9.28 10.56
C PRO A 413 10.78 9.45 10.19
N GLY A 414 11.71 9.20 11.11
CA GLY A 414 13.15 9.34 10.85
C GLY A 414 13.70 10.78 10.93
N THR A 415 12.91 11.72 11.46
CA THR A 415 13.23 13.15 11.59
C THR A 415 14.38 13.45 12.54
N SER A 416 14.63 12.60 13.53
CA SER A 416 15.71 12.79 14.52
C SER A 416 17.11 12.40 14.02
N ASN A 417 17.22 11.61 12.95
CA ASN A 417 18.49 11.17 12.38
C ASN A 417 18.93 12.11 11.24
N THR A 418 19.66 13.17 11.59
CA THR A 418 20.18 14.18 10.63
C THR A 418 21.32 13.68 9.73
N ARG A 419 21.79 12.45 9.91
CA ARG A 419 22.72 11.78 8.99
C ARG A 419 21.94 10.79 8.15
N ALA A 420 21.55 11.19 6.94
CA ALA A 420 21.04 10.29 5.91
C ALA A 420 22.08 9.18 5.66
N ARG A 421 21.94 8.07 6.36
CA ARG A 421 22.62 6.83 5.98
C ARG A 421 21.71 6.18 4.96
N GLY A 422 21.84 6.60 3.70
CA GLY A 422 21.22 5.88 2.60
C GLY A 422 21.54 4.39 2.71
N GLY A 423 20.64 3.55 2.23
CA GLY A 423 20.77 2.10 2.36
C GLY A 423 19.46 1.40 2.60
N LEU A 424 19.57 0.09 2.86
CA LEU A 424 18.42 -0.78 3.11
C LEU A 424 17.96 -0.59 4.55
N GLY A 425 16.85 0.11 4.72
CA GLY A 425 16.29 0.46 6.03
C GLY A 425 14.77 0.44 5.97
N ALA A 426 14.15 -0.14 6.99
CA ALA A 426 12.70 -0.21 7.13
C ALA A 426 12.11 1.01 7.87
N GLU A 427 12.92 2.04 8.14
CA GLU A 427 12.56 3.21 8.94
C GLU A 427 12.88 4.50 8.19
N GLY A 428 12.02 5.51 8.34
CA GLY A 428 12.06 6.76 7.60
C GLY A 428 10.86 6.90 6.67
N ILE A 429 10.12 8.00 6.79
CA ILE A 429 9.03 8.34 5.87
C ILE A 429 9.53 9.45 4.95
N PRO A 430 9.83 9.21 3.66
CA PRO A 430 10.13 10.27 2.69
C PRO A 430 8.97 11.26 2.54
N ASN A 431 9.25 12.46 2.03
CA ASN A 431 8.17 13.39 1.67
C ASN A 431 7.36 12.90 0.46
N SER A 432 7.97 12.13 -0.44
CA SER A 432 7.42 11.80 -1.76
C SER A 432 7.62 10.33 -2.13
N ILE A 433 7.04 9.97 -3.28
CA ILE A 433 7.24 8.68 -3.93
C ILE A 433 8.54 8.79 -4.72
N SER A 434 9.67 8.49 -4.07
CA SER A 434 11.03 8.74 -4.59
C SER A 434 11.73 7.51 -5.14
N LEU A 435 11.20 6.29 -4.89
CA LEU A 435 11.72 5.02 -5.36
C LEU A 435 10.59 4.06 -5.75
#